data_AF-A0A7J2HLL5-F1
#
_entry.id   AF-A0A7J2HLL5-F1
#
_cell.length_a   1.000
_cell.length_b   1.000
_cell.length_c   1.000
_cell.angle_alpha   90.00
_cell.angle_beta   90.00
_cell.angle_gamma   90.00
#
_symmetry.space_group_name_H-M   'P 1'
#
loop_
_entity.id
_entity.type
_entity.pdbx_description
1 polymer ?
#
loop_
_entity_poly.entity_id
_entity_poly.type
_entity_poly.pdbx_seq_one_letter_code
_entity_poly.pdbx_strand_id
1 'polypeptide(L)'
;MNAWRVTMVLFAIAMVLPTLSYPIMNSLGKGESKLYDMVIIAPRKFSEALKPLVRHKNSIGIRTRIVPVETIYKSFEGRDRQEKIKMFIKFALENWHIKFVLLVGGAKEIPVRYVWNEDYGRFIFPDKFYSDLYYADVFDKGGNFVSWDSNNNSKFGEWWCKGKDILDLYPDIYIGRLPCRNVFEVKVVVNKIIRYESEASSKKTLV
;
A
#
# COMPACT_ATOMS: atom_id res chain seq x y z
N MET A 1 -40.62 19.86 -10.15
CA MET A 1 -39.87 19.68 -8.89
C MET A 1 -38.99 18.44 -8.97
N ASN A 2 -37.84 18.62 -9.62
CA ASN A 2 -36.49 18.10 -9.35
C ASN A 2 -36.29 16.62 -8.94
N ALA A 3 -36.35 15.71 -9.92
CA ALA A 3 -35.78 14.35 -9.86
C ALA A 3 -34.46 14.22 -10.66
N TRP A 4 -33.69 15.31 -10.81
CA TRP A 4 -32.52 15.41 -11.68
C TRP A 4 -31.20 15.77 -10.96
N ARG A 5 -31.09 15.47 -9.65
CA ARG A 5 -29.91 15.85 -8.85
C ARG A 5 -29.08 14.71 -8.25
N VAL A 6 -29.31 13.44 -8.61
CA VAL A 6 -28.57 12.30 -8.01
C VAL A 6 -27.74 11.48 -9.02
N THR A 7 -27.81 11.75 -10.32
CA THR A 7 -27.09 10.96 -11.34
C THR A 7 -25.78 11.58 -11.84
N MET A 8 -25.23 12.58 -11.15
CA MET A 8 -24.11 13.38 -11.66
C MET A 8 -22.87 13.44 -10.75
N VAL A 9 -22.51 12.31 -10.12
CA VAL A 9 -21.22 12.18 -9.39
C VAL A 9 -20.43 10.91 -9.76
N LEU A 10 -20.98 10.00 -10.58
CA LEU A 10 -20.28 8.76 -10.98
C LEU A 10 -19.49 8.85 -12.31
N PHE A 11 -19.28 10.04 -12.88
CA PHE A 11 -18.73 10.21 -14.24
C PHE A 11 -17.59 11.23 -14.34
N ALA A 12 -16.66 11.25 -13.37
CA ALA A 12 -15.53 12.19 -13.37
C ALA A 12 -14.14 11.53 -13.15
N ILE A 13 -13.95 10.25 -13.52
CA ILE A 13 -12.61 9.60 -13.50
C ILE A 13 -12.17 9.10 -14.90
N ALA A 14 -13.00 9.26 -15.93
CA ALA A 14 -12.66 8.81 -17.28
C ALA A 14 -12.54 10.00 -18.25
N MET A 15 -11.49 10.81 -18.14
CA MET A 15 -10.98 11.63 -19.27
C MET A 15 -9.62 12.25 -18.89
N VAL A 16 -8.53 11.57 -19.22
CA VAL A 16 -7.36 12.04 -19.99
C VAL A 16 -6.37 10.88 -20.02
N LEU A 17 -6.54 9.95 -20.95
CA LEU A 17 -5.43 9.15 -21.47
C LEU A 17 -5.60 9.05 -23.00
N PRO A 18 -4.52 9.17 -23.79
CA PRO A 18 -4.59 9.09 -25.24
C PRO A 18 -5.11 7.71 -25.65
N THR A 19 -6.02 7.71 -26.63
CA THR A 19 -6.57 6.51 -27.27
C THR A 19 -5.47 5.70 -27.94
N LEU A 20 -5.02 4.63 -27.30
CA LEU A 20 -4.37 3.51 -27.98
C LEU A 20 -5.41 2.40 -28.09
N SER A 21 -5.87 2.18 -29.32
CA SER A 21 -6.77 1.09 -29.70
C SER A 21 -6.09 -0.25 -29.43
N TYR A 22 -6.53 -0.96 -28.40
CA TYR A 22 -6.18 -2.37 -28.19
C TYR A 22 -7.10 -3.24 -29.06
N PRO A 23 -6.55 -4.17 -29.86
CA PRO A 23 -7.37 -5.09 -30.62
C PRO A 23 -8.07 -6.06 -29.65
N ILE A 24 -9.37 -6.27 -29.90
CA ILE A 24 -10.20 -7.25 -29.19
C ILE A 24 -9.61 -8.63 -29.46
N MET A 25 -9.04 -9.25 -28.43
CA MET A 25 -8.68 -10.67 -28.47
C MET A 25 -9.62 -11.44 -27.55
N ASN A 26 -10.64 -12.05 -28.14
CA ASN A 26 -11.34 -13.18 -27.53
C ASN A 26 -10.39 -14.39 -27.53
N SER A 27 -10.02 -14.90 -26.36
CA SER A 27 -9.95 -16.34 -26.15
C SER A 27 -10.06 -16.68 -24.66
N LEU A 28 -10.86 -17.71 -24.40
CA LEU A 28 -11.17 -18.25 -23.08
C LEU A 28 -9.93 -18.89 -22.46
N GLY A 29 -9.43 -18.27 -21.41
CA GLY A 29 -8.44 -18.79 -20.48
C GLY A 29 -8.43 -17.86 -19.27
N LYS A 30 -9.31 -18.11 -18.31
CA LYS A 30 -9.56 -17.23 -17.15
C LYS A 30 -8.40 -17.32 -16.15
N GLY A 31 -7.25 -16.76 -16.52
CA GLY A 31 -6.27 -16.24 -15.58
C GLY A 31 -6.31 -14.73 -15.72
N GLU A 32 -6.87 -14.01 -14.75
CA GLU A 32 -6.77 -12.55 -14.75
C GLU A 32 -5.29 -12.18 -14.87
N SER A 33 -4.94 -11.38 -15.88
CA SER A 33 -3.55 -11.01 -16.12
C SER A 33 -3.11 -10.07 -15.01
N LYS A 34 -2.62 -10.64 -13.91
CA LYS A 34 -2.00 -9.89 -12.82
C LYS A 34 -1.00 -8.92 -13.45
N LEU A 35 -1.04 -7.62 -13.11
CA LEU A 35 -0.17 -6.63 -13.74
C LEU A 35 1.17 -6.52 -13.00
N TYR A 36 1.11 -6.50 -11.67
CA TYR A 36 2.27 -6.36 -10.79
C TYR A 36 2.18 -7.34 -9.61
N ASP A 37 3.31 -7.86 -9.16
CA ASP A 37 3.44 -8.64 -7.95
C ASP A 37 3.71 -7.76 -6.73
N MET A 38 4.50 -6.71 -6.91
CA MET A 38 4.97 -5.84 -5.85
C MET A 38 4.84 -4.36 -6.23
N VAL A 39 4.43 -3.54 -5.27
CA VAL A 39 4.52 -2.09 -5.39
C VAL A 39 5.47 -1.53 -4.34
N ILE A 40 6.38 -0.66 -4.79
CA ILE A 40 7.23 0.13 -3.90
C ILE A 40 6.60 1.52 -3.78
N ILE A 41 6.09 1.85 -2.60
CA ILE A 41 5.55 3.18 -2.29
C ILE A 41 6.67 4.02 -1.67
N ALA A 42 7.04 5.12 -2.30
CA ALA A 42 8.16 5.95 -1.87
C ALA A 42 7.97 7.43 -2.24
N PRO A 43 8.63 8.39 -1.58
CA PRO A 43 8.77 9.75 -2.09
C PRO A 43 9.43 9.76 -3.47
N ARG A 44 9.00 10.69 -4.34
CA ARG A 44 9.55 10.82 -5.70
C ARG A 44 11.06 10.99 -5.70
N LYS A 45 11.61 11.69 -4.69
CA LYS A 45 13.07 11.86 -4.47
C LYS A 45 13.86 10.55 -4.41
N PHE A 46 13.24 9.42 -4.08
CA PHE A 46 13.91 8.11 -3.99
C PHE A 46 13.79 7.26 -5.25
N SER A 47 12.99 7.66 -6.24
CA SER A 47 12.66 6.83 -7.40
C SER A 47 13.89 6.36 -8.17
N GLU A 48 14.84 7.24 -8.43
CA GLU A 48 16.08 6.90 -9.16
C GLU A 48 16.94 5.89 -8.40
N ALA A 49 17.07 6.04 -7.09
CA ALA A 49 17.82 5.11 -6.24
C ALA A 49 17.14 3.74 -6.10
N LEU A 50 15.84 3.66 -6.36
CA LEU A 50 15.06 2.43 -6.31
C LEU A 50 15.00 1.66 -7.64
N LYS A 51 15.33 2.30 -8.78
CA LYS A 51 15.37 1.63 -10.09
C LYS A 51 16.21 0.33 -10.10
N PRO A 52 17.41 0.27 -9.46
CA PRO A 52 18.17 -0.97 -9.39
C PRO A 52 17.41 -2.11 -8.70
N LEU A 53 16.70 -1.81 -7.60
CA LEU A 53 15.89 -2.80 -6.88
C LEU A 53 14.74 -3.31 -7.76
N VAL A 54 14.04 -2.41 -8.46
CA VAL A 54 12.97 -2.79 -9.39
C VAL A 54 13.49 -3.73 -10.48
N ARG A 55 14.62 -3.38 -11.11
CA ARG A 55 15.23 -4.23 -12.13
C ARG A 55 15.61 -5.60 -11.57
N HIS A 56 16.21 -5.64 -10.39
CA HIS A 56 16.57 -6.89 -9.74
C HIS A 56 15.33 -7.76 -9.46
N LYS A 57 14.29 -7.20 -8.84
CA LYS A 57 13.04 -7.91 -8.55
C LYS A 57 12.36 -8.44 -9.82
N ASN A 58 12.30 -7.61 -10.87
CA ASN A 58 11.79 -8.04 -12.18
C ASN A 58 12.62 -9.18 -12.78
N SER A 59 13.95 -9.14 -12.64
CA SER A 59 14.84 -10.19 -13.18
C SER A 59 14.66 -11.56 -12.51
N ILE A 60 14.17 -11.58 -11.27
CA ILE A 60 13.85 -12.81 -10.52
C ILE A 60 12.35 -13.15 -10.55
N GLY A 61 11.60 -12.56 -11.48
CA GLY A 61 10.18 -12.88 -11.72
C GLY A 61 9.18 -12.18 -10.80
N ILE A 62 9.60 -11.19 -9.98
CA ILE A 62 8.70 -10.40 -9.13
C ILE A 62 8.42 -9.07 -9.82
N ARG A 63 7.28 -8.96 -10.53
CA ARG A 63 6.95 -7.75 -11.29
C ARG A 63 6.69 -6.58 -10.35
N THR A 64 7.59 -5.62 -10.37
CA THR A 64 7.68 -4.55 -9.38
C THR A 64 7.50 -3.19 -10.04
N ARG A 65 6.73 -2.32 -9.39
CA ARG A 65 6.54 -0.92 -9.82
C ARG A 65 6.76 0.04 -8.67
N ILE A 66 7.44 1.16 -8.92
CA ILE A 66 7.51 2.29 -7.98
C ILE A 66 6.29 3.18 -8.18
N VAL A 67 5.65 3.56 -7.07
CA VAL A 67 4.56 4.53 -7.04
C VAL A 67 4.91 5.66 -6.06
N PRO A 68 5.09 6.90 -6.56
CA PRO A 68 5.38 8.03 -5.70
C PRO A 68 4.21 8.38 -4.76
N VAL A 69 4.46 8.62 -3.47
CA VAL A 69 3.42 9.06 -2.53
C VAL A 69 2.78 10.38 -2.96
N GLU A 70 3.53 11.26 -3.61
CA GLU A 70 3.01 12.51 -4.14
C GLU A 70 2.00 12.30 -5.27
N THR A 71 2.11 11.19 -6.02
CA THR A 71 1.09 10.79 -7.00
C THR A 71 -0.15 10.28 -6.27
N ILE A 72 0.04 9.43 -5.24
CA ILE A 72 -1.07 8.86 -4.46
C ILE A 72 -1.90 9.97 -3.82
N TYR A 73 -1.26 10.93 -3.14
CA TYR A 73 -1.97 12.00 -2.43
C TYR A 73 -2.81 12.89 -3.34
N LYS A 74 -2.43 13.01 -4.62
CA LYS A 74 -3.16 13.76 -5.64
C LYS A 74 -4.26 12.97 -6.33
N SER A 75 -4.13 11.64 -6.39
CA SER A 75 -4.99 10.79 -7.24
C SER A 75 -6.08 10.06 -6.45
N PHE A 76 -5.89 9.91 -5.13
CA PHE A 76 -6.81 9.21 -4.26
C PHE A 76 -7.42 10.15 -3.24
N GLU A 77 -8.72 10.00 -3.04
CA GLU A 77 -9.44 10.61 -1.93
C GLU A 77 -9.22 9.81 -0.65
N GLY A 78 -9.48 10.46 0.49
CA GLY A 78 -9.29 9.90 1.82
C GLY A 78 -9.16 11.01 2.85
N ARG A 79 -9.55 10.72 4.09
CA ARG A 79 -9.59 11.68 5.21
C ARG A 79 -8.23 12.30 5.49
N ASP A 80 -7.15 11.52 5.32
CA ASP A 80 -5.78 11.94 5.51
C ASP A 80 -4.80 11.20 4.58
N ARG A 81 -3.50 11.51 4.70
CA ARG A 81 -2.45 10.91 3.86
C ARG A 81 -2.36 9.40 4.02
N GLN A 82 -2.53 8.89 5.24
CA GLN A 82 -2.51 7.47 5.55
C GLN A 82 -3.68 6.77 4.85
N GLU A 83 -4.90 7.29 4.96
CA GLU A 83 -6.06 6.69 4.29
C GLU A 83 -5.92 6.76 2.76
N LYS A 84 -5.38 7.84 2.20
CA LYS A 84 -5.07 7.92 0.76
C LYS A 84 -4.09 6.83 0.31
N ILE A 85 -3.08 6.50 1.11
CA ILE A 85 -2.18 5.37 0.85
C ILE A 85 -2.95 4.05 0.91
N LYS A 86 -3.80 3.86 1.92
CA LYS A 86 -4.61 2.65 2.07
C LYS A 86 -5.61 2.47 0.91
N MET A 87 -6.22 3.56 0.45
CA MET A 87 -7.08 3.58 -0.75
C MET A 87 -6.32 3.20 -2.02
N PHE A 88 -5.08 3.67 -2.17
CA PHE A 88 -4.24 3.22 -3.28
C PHE A 88 -3.92 1.72 -3.20
N ILE A 89 -3.62 1.19 -2.00
CA ILE A 89 -3.35 -0.24 -1.81
C ILE A 89 -4.61 -1.06 -2.14
N LYS A 90 -5.80 -0.62 -1.69
CA LYS A 90 -7.09 -1.20 -2.06
C LYS A 90 -7.26 -1.27 -3.58
N PHE A 91 -7.05 -0.14 -4.28
CA PHE A 91 -7.11 -0.10 -5.74
C PHE A 91 -6.11 -1.07 -6.38
N ALA A 92 -4.87 -1.13 -5.90
CA ALA A 92 -3.85 -1.99 -6.46
C ALA A 92 -4.15 -3.49 -6.21
N LEU A 93 -4.74 -3.85 -5.07
CA LEU A 93 -5.25 -5.20 -4.79
C LEU A 93 -6.34 -5.58 -5.79
N GLU A 94 -7.33 -4.72 -5.98
CA GLU A 94 -8.50 -4.99 -6.83
C GLU A 94 -8.19 -5.01 -8.33
N ASN A 95 -7.28 -4.14 -8.79
CA ASN A 95 -7.07 -3.90 -10.22
C ASN A 95 -5.74 -4.45 -10.74
N TRP A 96 -4.71 -4.52 -9.89
CA TRP A 96 -3.38 -5.00 -10.30
C TRP A 96 -3.06 -6.37 -9.71
N HIS A 97 -3.87 -6.84 -8.75
CA HIS A 97 -3.73 -8.10 -8.03
C HIS A 97 -2.38 -8.27 -7.35
N ILE A 98 -1.85 -7.17 -6.79
CA ILE A 98 -0.56 -7.16 -6.10
C ILE A 98 -0.57 -8.08 -4.88
N LYS A 99 0.61 -8.58 -4.50
CA LYS A 99 0.81 -9.41 -3.30
C LYS A 99 1.70 -8.73 -2.26
N PHE A 100 2.54 -7.78 -2.69
CA PHE A 100 3.55 -7.18 -1.83
C PHE A 100 3.50 -5.66 -1.92
N VAL A 101 3.61 -4.99 -0.77
CA VAL A 101 3.85 -3.56 -0.65
C VAL A 101 5.14 -3.35 0.12
N LEU A 102 6.05 -2.54 -0.44
CA LEU A 102 7.25 -2.08 0.25
C LEU A 102 7.20 -0.56 0.39
N LEU A 103 7.10 -0.09 1.62
CA LEU A 103 7.19 1.32 1.95
C LEU A 103 8.68 1.70 2.04
N VAL A 104 9.13 2.67 1.24
CA VAL A 104 10.52 3.17 1.32
C VAL A 104 10.51 4.62 1.74
N GLY A 105 10.68 4.84 3.04
CA GLY A 105 10.63 6.15 3.67
C GLY A 105 10.44 6.05 5.18
N GLY A 106 11.02 6.99 5.90
CA GLY A 106 10.74 7.20 7.32
C GLY A 106 9.31 7.69 7.56
N ALA A 107 8.92 7.82 8.84
CA ALA A 107 7.59 8.26 9.24
C ALA A 107 7.24 9.69 8.76
N LYS A 108 8.24 10.53 8.46
CA LYS A 108 8.06 11.87 7.90
C LYS A 108 7.67 11.82 6.41
N GLU A 109 8.30 10.90 5.67
CA GLU A 109 8.08 10.68 4.25
C GLU A 109 6.77 9.93 3.96
N ILE A 110 6.56 8.84 4.68
CA ILE A 110 5.40 7.95 4.56
C ILE A 110 4.83 7.80 5.96
N PRO A 111 3.69 8.44 6.25
CA PRO A 111 3.14 8.48 7.59
C PRO A 111 2.85 7.07 8.10
N VAL A 112 2.92 6.92 9.40
CA VAL A 112 2.46 5.74 10.13
C VAL A 112 1.05 6.00 10.65
N ARG A 113 0.27 4.95 10.90
CA ARG A 113 -1.00 5.09 11.61
C ARG A 113 -0.77 4.93 13.11
N TYR A 114 -1.25 5.90 13.89
CA TYR A 114 -1.32 5.78 15.34
C TYR A 114 -2.57 5.01 15.73
N VAL A 115 -2.39 3.95 16.52
CA VAL A 115 -3.44 3.07 17.02
C VAL A 115 -3.71 3.38 18.49
N TRP A 116 -4.98 3.56 18.84
CA TRP A 116 -5.42 3.90 20.19
C TRP A 116 -5.73 2.62 20.99
N ASN A 117 -4.70 2.06 21.61
CA ASN A 117 -4.84 0.88 22.45
C ASN A 117 -4.45 1.23 23.88
N GLU A 118 -5.37 1.87 24.60
CA GLU A 118 -5.16 2.30 25.99
C GLU A 118 -5.13 1.08 26.92
N ASP A 119 -3.96 0.71 27.45
CA ASP A 119 -3.83 -0.30 28.51
C ASP A 119 -3.71 0.38 29.88
N TYR A 120 -4.83 0.51 30.58
CA TYR A 120 -4.94 1.21 31.86
C TYR A 120 -4.40 0.41 33.06
N GLY A 121 -3.75 -0.74 32.84
CA GLY A 121 -3.18 -1.56 33.91
C GLY A 121 -1.84 -1.04 34.45
N ARG A 122 -1.15 -0.13 33.76
CA ARG A 122 0.16 0.38 34.16
C ARG A 122 0.32 1.84 33.75
N PHE A 123 0.49 2.72 34.74
CA PHE A 123 0.65 4.18 34.67
C PHE A 123 1.84 4.72 33.81
N ILE A 124 2.39 3.94 32.86
CA ILE A 124 3.70 4.21 32.21
C ILE A 124 3.68 3.94 30.68
N PHE A 125 2.59 3.46 30.07
CA PHE A 125 2.60 3.13 28.63
C PHE A 125 2.06 4.26 27.74
N PRO A 126 2.62 4.42 26.53
CA PRO A 126 2.11 5.42 25.60
C PRO A 126 0.68 5.06 25.15
N ASP A 127 -0.21 6.06 25.14
CA ASP A 127 -1.62 5.89 24.73
C ASP A 127 -1.78 5.47 23.25
N LYS A 128 -0.69 5.52 22.46
CA LYS A 128 -0.72 5.31 21.01
C LYS A 128 0.49 4.54 20.52
N PHE A 129 0.25 3.62 19.59
CA PHE A 129 1.28 2.80 18.97
C PHE A 129 1.32 3.01 17.46
N TYR A 130 2.51 2.88 16.87
CA TYR A 130 2.69 2.90 15.43
C TYR A 130 2.28 1.56 14.82
N SER A 131 1.49 1.60 13.76
CA SER A 131 1.10 0.39 13.04
C SER A 131 1.13 0.60 11.54
N ASP A 132 2.02 -0.15 10.87
CA ASP A 132 1.95 -0.35 9.42
C ASP A 132 0.97 -1.47 9.05
N LEU A 133 0.50 -2.28 10.03
CA LEU A 133 -0.57 -3.27 9.81
C LEU A 133 -1.86 -2.58 9.32
N TYR A 134 -2.07 -1.32 9.69
CA TYR A 134 -3.14 -0.48 9.14
C TYR A 134 -3.20 -0.48 7.61
N TYR A 135 -2.05 -0.52 6.94
CA TYR A 135 -1.98 -0.53 5.47
C TYR A 135 -2.18 -1.92 4.86
N ALA A 136 -2.03 -2.97 5.67
CA ALA A 136 -2.08 -4.35 5.22
C ALA A 136 -3.47 -4.99 5.38
N ASP A 137 -4.18 -4.66 6.45
CA ASP A 137 -5.59 -5.01 6.69
C ASP A 137 -6.46 -4.00 5.94
N VAL A 138 -7.02 -4.39 4.80
CA VAL A 138 -7.76 -3.53 3.86
C VAL A 138 -9.24 -3.91 3.82
N PHE A 139 -9.56 -5.20 3.88
CA PHE A 139 -10.90 -5.74 3.74
C PHE A 139 -11.29 -6.60 4.94
N ASP A 140 -12.56 -6.54 5.32
CA ASP A 140 -13.12 -7.49 6.27
C ASP A 140 -13.41 -8.84 5.58
N LYS A 141 -13.87 -9.82 6.37
CA LYS A 141 -14.32 -11.13 5.87
C LYS A 141 -15.42 -11.06 4.79
N GLY A 142 -16.18 -9.97 4.73
CA GLY A 142 -17.22 -9.72 3.74
C GLY A 142 -16.72 -9.00 2.49
N GLY A 143 -15.43 -8.64 2.41
CA GLY A 143 -14.85 -7.87 1.33
C GLY A 143 -15.12 -6.36 1.42
N ASN A 144 -15.60 -5.86 2.56
CA ASN A 144 -15.84 -4.44 2.76
C ASN A 144 -14.56 -3.75 3.25
N PHE A 145 -14.36 -2.49 2.84
CA PHE A 145 -13.19 -1.73 3.27
C PHE A 145 -13.18 -1.48 4.79
N VAL A 146 -12.04 -1.76 5.43
CA VAL A 146 -11.84 -1.53 6.88
C VAL A 146 -11.07 -0.24 7.10
N SER A 147 -11.76 0.79 7.59
CA SER A 147 -11.18 2.12 7.85
C SER A 147 -10.26 2.17 9.07
N TRP A 148 -10.34 1.15 9.95
CA TRP A 148 -9.85 1.17 11.34
C TRP A 148 -10.45 2.31 12.18
N ASP A 149 -11.61 2.85 11.81
CA ASP A 149 -12.34 3.88 12.55
C ASP A 149 -13.82 3.69 12.24
N SER A 150 -14.40 2.67 12.88
CA SER A 150 -15.75 2.16 12.65
C SER A 150 -16.83 3.01 13.33
N ASN A 151 -16.46 3.75 14.38
CA ASN A 151 -17.33 4.71 15.06
C ASN A 151 -17.15 6.15 14.53
N ASN A 152 -16.23 6.36 13.58
CA ASN A 152 -15.95 7.60 12.87
C ASN A 152 -15.57 8.77 13.79
N ASN A 153 -14.79 8.49 14.85
CA ASN A 153 -14.33 9.49 15.81
C ASN A 153 -12.86 9.92 15.59
N SER A 154 -12.22 9.45 14.50
CA SER A 154 -10.82 9.71 14.15
C SER A 154 -9.77 9.18 15.13
N LYS A 155 -10.16 8.24 15.99
CA LYS A 155 -9.24 7.42 16.78
C LYS A 155 -9.22 6.05 16.14
N PHE A 156 -8.04 5.68 15.65
CA PHE A 156 -7.92 4.50 14.80
C PHE A 156 -7.54 3.27 15.61
N GLY A 157 -8.15 2.14 15.30
CA GLY A 157 -7.92 0.85 15.92
C GLY A 157 -8.13 0.90 17.43
N GLU A 158 -9.18 1.60 17.86
CA GLU A 158 -9.55 1.73 19.26
C GLU A 158 -9.84 0.37 19.88
N TRP A 159 -9.20 0.10 21.02
CA TRP A 159 -9.53 -1.07 21.83
C TRP A 159 -9.58 -0.70 23.31
N TRP A 160 -10.74 -0.18 23.75
CA TRP A 160 -10.93 0.29 25.12
C TRP A 160 -12.35 -0.01 25.66
N CYS A 161 -12.55 0.19 26.97
CA CYS A 161 -13.84 -0.03 27.63
C CYS A 161 -14.95 0.95 27.19
N LYS A 162 -14.60 2.13 26.66
CA LYS A 162 -15.54 3.17 26.20
C LYS A 162 -15.66 3.31 24.68
N GLY A 163 -14.83 2.61 23.92
CA GLY A 163 -14.79 2.69 22.46
C GLY A 163 -14.01 1.50 21.90
N LYS A 164 -14.60 0.80 20.92
CA LYS A 164 -13.95 -0.30 20.22
C LYS A 164 -14.20 -0.17 18.74
N ASP A 165 -13.13 -0.29 17.97
CA ASP A 165 -13.24 -0.48 16.55
C ASP A 165 -13.50 -1.94 16.21
N ILE A 166 -14.33 -2.15 15.19
CA ILE A 166 -14.53 -3.45 14.58
C ILE A 166 -13.39 -3.67 13.58
N LEU A 167 -12.46 -4.55 13.95
CA LEU A 167 -11.28 -4.91 13.18
C LEU A 167 -11.26 -6.43 13.06
N ASP A 168 -10.89 -6.96 11.89
CA ASP A 168 -10.61 -8.39 11.77
C ASP A 168 -9.12 -8.71 11.98
N LEU A 169 -8.24 -7.70 11.83
CA LEU A 169 -6.79 -7.77 11.99
C LEU A 169 -6.14 -8.84 11.10
N TYR A 170 -6.77 -9.16 9.96
CA TYR A 170 -6.26 -10.13 9.02
C TYR A 170 -5.61 -9.40 7.83
N PRO A 171 -4.27 -9.46 7.67
CA PRO A 171 -3.61 -8.77 6.57
C PRO A 171 -4.02 -9.35 5.20
N ASP A 172 -4.51 -8.50 4.31
CA ASP A 172 -4.79 -8.85 2.91
C ASP A 172 -3.55 -8.81 2.02
N ILE A 173 -2.50 -8.12 2.49
CA ILE A 173 -1.27 -7.93 1.72
C ILE A 173 -0.02 -8.03 2.57
N TYR A 174 1.04 -8.60 2.00
CA TYR A 174 2.36 -8.61 2.64
C TYR A 174 2.96 -7.20 2.59
N ILE A 175 3.24 -6.62 3.75
CA ILE A 175 3.83 -5.29 3.85
C ILE A 175 5.20 -5.32 4.53
N GLY A 176 6.10 -4.48 4.04
CA GLY A 176 7.38 -4.19 4.70
C GLY A 176 7.73 -2.71 4.58
N ARG A 177 8.64 -2.24 5.45
CA ARG A 177 9.15 -0.86 5.42
C ARG A 177 10.67 -0.83 5.45
N LEU A 178 11.26 -0.05 4.55
CA LEU A 178 12.64 0.42 4.61
C LEU A 178 12.62 1.88 5.10
N PRO A 179 12.95 2.17 6.37
CA PRO A 179 12.79 3.49 6.98
C PRO A 179 13.93 4.46 6.59
N CYS A 180 14.18 4.62 5.30
CA CYS A 180 15.23 5.49 4.78
C CYS A 180 14.82 6.97 4.84
N ARG A 181 15.72 7.83 5.31
CA ARG A 181 15.50 9.29 5.45
C ARG A 181 16.06 10.07 4.26
N ASN A 182 17.02 9.50 3.54
CA ASN A 182 17.70 10.15 2.42
C ASN A 182 18.07 9.15 1.31
N VAL A 183 18.48 9.68 0.15
CA VAL A 183 18.82 8.90 -1.04
C VAL A 183 20.02 7.97 -0.81
N PHE A 184 20.97 8.37 0.04
CA PHE A 184 22.15 7.57 0.33
C PHE A 184 21.77 6.27 1.07
N GLU A 185 20.94 6.37 2.12
CA GLU A 185 20.43 5.21 2.84
C GLU A 185 19.65 4.27 1.92
N VAL A 186 18.84 4.80 1.01
CA VAL A 186 18.13 3.98 0.01
C VAL A 186 19.13 3.18 -0.83
N LYS A 187 20.17 3.83 -1.38
CA LYS A 187 21.21 3.15 -2.17
C LYS A 187 21.91 2.05 -1.36
N VAL A 188 22.25 2.33 -0.11
CA VAL A 188 22.92 1.35 0.77
C VAL A 188 22.04 0.12 1.01
N VAL A 189 20.76 0.31 1.36
CA VAL A 189 19.85 -0.81 1.64
C VAL A 189 19.52 -1.59 0.36
N VAL A 190 19.27 -0.90 -0.75
CA VAL A 190 19.04 -1.52 -2.06
C VAL A 190 20.22 -2.43 -2.45
N ASN A 191 21.45 -1.94 -2.32
CA ASN A 191 22.64 -2.74 -2.63
C ASN A 191 22.77 -3.96 -1.73
N LYS A 192 22.45 -3.83 -0.43
CA LYS A 192 22.46 -4.97 0.50
C LYS A 192 21.43 -6.04 0.12
N ILE A 193 20.20 -5.63 -0.22
CA ILE A 193 19.14 -6.55 -0.65
C ILE A 193 19.56 -7.30 -1.91
N ILE A 194 19.98 -6.57 -2.95
CA ILE A 194 20.38 -7.17 -4.23
C ILE A 194 21.54 -8.15 -4.03
N ARG A 195 22.54 -7.75 -3.25
CA ARG A 195 23.70 -8.60 -2.94
C ARG A 195 23.27 -9.89 -2.26
N TYR A 196 22.47 -9.80 -1.19
CA TYR A 196 22.00 -10.95 -0.44
C TYR A 196 21.21 -11.92 -1.33
N GLU A 197 20.27 -11.40 -2.14
CA GLU A 197 19.42 -12.21 -3.02
C GLU A 197 20.22 -12.83 -4.17
N SER A 198 21.22 -12.14 -4.71
CA SER A 198 22.09 -12.66 -5.77
C SER A 198 23.03 -13.75 -5.24
N GLU A 199 23.66 -13.54 -4.08
CA GLU A 199 24.54 -14.54 -3.44
C GLU A 199 23.76 -15.77 -3.00
N ALA A 200 22.54 -15.59 -2.46
CA ALA A 200 21.66 -16.70 -2.10
C ALA A 200 21.20 -17.50 -3.32
N SER A 201 20.96 -16.83 -4.45
CA SER A 201 20.65 -17.50 -5.73
C SER A 201 21.80 -18.37 -6.20
N SER A 202 23.03 -17.85 -6.20
CA SER A 202 24.22 -18.60 -6.62
C SER A 202 24.49 -19.85 -5.78
N LYS A 203 24.14 -19.84 -4.48
CA LYS A 203 24.29 -21.03 -3.62
C LYS A 203 23.27 -22.13 -3.91
N LYS A 204 22.10 -21.80 -4.49
CA LYS A 204 21.08 -22.80 -4.86
C LYS A 204 21.41 -23.58 -6.13
N THR A 205 22.27 -23.05 -6.99
CA THR A 205 22.66 -23.68 -8.27
C THR A 205 23.77 -24.72 -8.13
N LEU A 206 24.39 -24.86 -6.94
CA LEU A 206 25.52 -25.77 -6.70
C LEU A 206 25.10 -27.10 -6.01
N VAL A 207 23.90 -27.61 -6.31
CA VAL A 207 23.42 -28.92 -5.81
C VAL A 207 23.07 -29.83 -6.98
#